data_AF-A0A382FJK8-F1
#
_entry.id   AF-A0A382FJK8-F1
#
_cell.length_a   1.000
_cell.length_b   1.000
_cell.length_c   1.000
_cell.angle_alpha   90.00
_cell.angle_beta   90.00
_cell.angle_gamma   90.00
#
_symmetry.space_group_name_H-M   'P 1'
#
loop_
_entity.id
_entity.type
_entity.pdbx_description
1 polymer ?
#
loop_
_entity_poly.entity_id
_entity_poly.type
_entity_poly.pdbx_seq_one_letter_code
_entity_poly.pdbx_strand_id
1 'polypeptide(L)'
;MGKDDEMATLFGRLHTRQQILDRVGDISQVAGARRAELTEGNERGAGLIEVFNASGLCFSLLPGRALDIASAHYKGMSLCFRSKTGDVGPAFYEPAGHDWMRGSFMGLLTTCGLTFVGHPEVDPEEENTELGLHGRLSYIPAKDVSARGVWEGDDYVIRVGGRMREHAMFGHCLEMTREISTILGEKTIRIHDRVENLGVDPAPLMVVYHTNPGWPLLDRGARMLINSKKSTEWTQDREVTPEDYCMIGGPRARAHDDVYVHRPAADRRGMVHVGLVNDRLGLGLTWTFPRRELPILNQWQHFHKGTYVTGLEPGNCSVLGRTWNRKHGALEYIAPGATRDFHLQLGVLDGAREIRAFEHSLK
;
A
#
# COMPACT_ATOMS: atom_id res chain seq x y z
N MET A 1 -8.51 -34.81 -15.94
CA MET A 1 -7.38 -33.86 -16.02
C MET A 1 -7.17 -33.34 -14.61
N GLY A 2 -6.13 -33.83 -13.95
CA GLY A 2 -5.90 -33.64 -12.53
C GLY A 2 -5.60 -32.19 -12.19
N LYS A 3 -6.20 -31.70 -11.10
CA LYS A 3 -5.67 -30.54 -10.39
C LYS A 3 -4.35 -30.99 -9.81
N ASP A 4 -3.26 -30.33 -10.17
CA ASP A 4 -2.05 -30.39 -9.35
C ASP A 4 -2.47 -29.85 -7.97
N ASP A 5 -2.48 -30.72 -6.96
CA ASP A 5 -2.86 -30.37 -5.59
C ASP A 5 -1.92 -29.25 -5.09
N GLU A 6 -2.43 -28.03 -5.00
CA GLU A 6 -1.71 -26.88 -4.46
C GLU A 6 -1.35 -27.18 -3.00
N MET A 7 -0.05 -27.27 -2.68
CA MET A 7 0.47 -27.57 -1.35
C MET A 7 1.18 -26.35 -0.76
N ALA A 8 1.01 -26.11 0.54
CA ALA A 8 1.72 -25.04 1.23
C ALA A 8 3.22 -25.35 1.32
N THR A 9 4.07 -24.41 0.90
CA THR A 9 5.53 -24.52 1.12
C THR A 9 5.89 -23.95 2.49
N LEU A 10 6.23 -24.82 3.44
CA LEU A 10 6.66 -24.45 4.78
C LEU A 10 8.06 -24.95 5.05
N PHE A 11 8.92 -24.06 5.54
CA PHE A 11 10.31 -24.39 5.92
C PHE A 11 11.08 -25.15 4.82
N GLY A 12 10.82 -24.82 3.56
CA GLY A 12 11.46 -25.43 2.38
C GLY A 12 10.89 -26.77 1.94
N ARG A 13 9.71 -27.18 2.44
CA ARG A 13 9.02 -28.42 2.05
C ARG A 13 7.55 -28.18 1.74
N LEU A 14 7.00 -28.96 0.83
CA LEU A 14 5.58 -28.97 0.53
C LEU A 14 4.83 -29.78 1.57
N HIS A 15 3.70 -29.25 2.03
CA HIS A 15 2.82 -29.90 2.99
C HIS A 15 1.36 -29.81 2.53
N THR A 16 0.63 -30.92 2.63
CA THR A 16 -0.83 -30.89 2.55
C THR A 16 -1.43 -30.35 3.85
N ARG A 17 -2.71 -29.97 3.82
CA ARG A 17 -3.45 -29.57 5.03
C ARG A 17 -3.36 -30.64 6.12
N GLN A 18 -3.61 -31.91 5.77
CA GLN A 18 -3.61 -32.99 6.76
C GLN A 18 -2.23 -33.15 7.43
N GLN A 19 -1.16 -33.07 6.64
CA GLN A 19 0.21 -33.16 7.17
C GLN A 19 0.53 -32.02 8.15
N ILE A 20 -0.01 -30.82 7.94
CA ILE A 20 0.14 -29.71 8.88
C ILE A 20 -0.65 -29.99 10.15
N LEU A 21 -1.93 -30.37 10.00
CA LEU A 21 -2.84 -30.62 11.14
C LEU A 21 -2.40 -31.81 12.01
N ASP A 22 -1.69 -32.80 11.45
CA ASP A 22 -1.10 -33.90 12.23
C ASP A 22 0.05 -33.45 13.15
N ARG A 23 0.62 -32.25 12.93
CA ARG A 23 1.82 -31.75 13.63
C ARG A 23 1.56 -30.59 14.59
N VAL A 24 0.48 -29.84 14.38
CA VAL A 24 0.16 -28.65 15.20
C VAL A 24 -1.03 -28.93 16.11
N GLY A 25 -1.02 -28.35 17.30
CA GLY A 25 -2.19 -28.42 18.19
C GLY A 25 -3.34 -27.54 17.70
N ASP A 26 -2.99 -26.41 17.07
CA ASP A 26 -3.92 -25.48 16.43
C ASP A 26 -3.19 -24.76 15.28
N ILE A 27 -3.93 -24.31 14.27
CA ILE A 27 -3.34 -23.62 13.11
C ILE A 27 -2.65 -22.30 13.48
N SER A 28 -3.08 -21.67 14.58
CA SER A 28 -2.43 -20.47 15.15
C SER A 28 -0.98 -20.70 15.58
N GLN A 29 -0.49 -21.94 15.60
CA GLN A 29 0.93 -22.22 15.78
C GLN A 29 1.79 -21.74 14.59
N VAL A 30 1.23 -21.69 13.37
CA VAL A 30 1.98 -21.37 12.13
C VAL A 30 1.39 -20.23 11.31
N ALA A 31 0.11 -19.89 11.51
CA ALA A 31 -0.54 -18.77 10.81
C ALA A 31 -1.71 -18.23 11.63
N GLY A 32 -1.87 -16.91 11.64
CA GLY A 32 -3.02 -16.31 12.31
C GLY A 32 -3.12 -14.80 12.15
N ALA A 33 -4.31 -14.29 12.46
CA ALA A 33 -4.58 -12.88 12.64
C ALA A 33 -5.07 -12.65 14.08
N ARG A 34 -4.33 -11.85 14.86
CA ARG A 34 -4.64 -11.56 16.26
C ARG A 34 -5.06 -10.10 16.42
N ARG A 35 -6.17 -9.87 17.10
CA ARG A 35 -6.62 -8.50 17.44
C ARG A 35 -6.04 -8.07 18.79
N ALA A 36 -5.64 -6.81 18.88
CA ALA A 36 -5.16 -6.18 20.10
C ALA A 36 -5.58 -4.71 20.16
N GLU A 37 -5.34 -4.07 21.29
CA GLU A 37 -5.54 -2.63 21.51
C GLU A 37 -4.26 -2.05 22.14
N LEU A 38 -3.83 -0.89 21.64
CA LEU A 38 -2.72 -0.13 22.20
C LEU A 38 -3.19 0.65 23.44
N THR A 39 -2.35 0.73 24.48
CA THR A 39 -2.78 1.18 25.81
C THR A 39 -2.07 2.45 26.32
N GLU A 40 -1.16 3.02 25.53
CA GLU A 40 -0.29 4.13 25.97
C GLU A 40 -0.35 5.34 25.04
N GLY A 41 -0.03 6.52 25.59
CA GLY A 41 0.16 7.75 24.83
C GLY A 41 -1.03 8.17 23.95
N ASN A 42 -0.69 8.74 22.79
CA ASN A 42 -1.62 9.13 21.72
C ASN A 42 -2.16 7.93 20.91
N GLU A 43 -1.67 6.72 21.19
CA GLU A 43 -2.10 5.47 20.58
C GLU A 43 -3.16 4.73 21.42
N ARG A 44 -3.39 5.16 22.66
CA ARG A 44 -4.36 4.52 23.56
C ARG A 44 -5.74 4.38 22.92
N GLY A 45 -6.25 3.15 22.90
CA GLY A 45 -7.53 2.80 22.29
C GLY A 45 -7.47 2.53 20.78
N ALA A 46 -6.30 2.69 20.14
CA ALA A 46 -6.11 2.28 18.76
C ALA A 46 -6.11 0.75 18.67
N GLY A 47 -6.97 0.20 17.82
CA GLY A 47 -6.99 -1.23 17.52
C GLY A 47 -5.81 -1.62 16.62
N LEU A 48 -5.36 -2.87 16.77
CA LEU A 48 -4.29 -3.48 16.00
C LEU A 48 -4.74 -4.88 15.54
N ILE A 49 -4.40 -5.27 14.32
CA ILE A 49 -4.52 -6.65 13.85
C ILE A 49 -3.16 -7.12 13.37
N GLU A 50 -2.55 -8.04 14.11
CA GLU A 50 -1.25 -8.62 13.77
C GLU A 50 -1.45 -9.90 12.96
N VAL A 51 -0.75 -10.01 11.83
CA VAL A 51 -0.82 -11.14 10.91
C VAL A 51 0.56 -11.75 10.71
N PHE A 52 0.64 -13.08 10.75
CA PHE A 52 1.83 -13.84 10.37
C PHE A 52 1.43 -15.16 9.71
N ASN A 53 2.32 -15.74 8.89
CA ASN A 53 1.99 -16.90 8.06
C ASN A 53 3.17 -17.88 7.83
N ALA A 54 4.09 -18.03 8.79
CA ALA A 54 5.26 -18.93 8.74
C ALA A 54 6.24 -18.77 7.54
N SER A 55 6.04 -17.81 6.63
CA SER A 55 6.97 -17.50 5.54
C SER A 55 8.18 -16.65 5.99
N GLY A 56 8.10 -16.11 7.20
CA GLY A 56 8.96 -15.04 7.71
C GLY A 56 8.35 -13.65 7.56
N LEU A 57 7.27 -13.49 6.78
CA LEU A 57 6.48 -12.27 6.68
C LEU A 57 5.52 -12.13 7.87
N CYS A 58 5.53 -10.97 8.50
CA CYS A 58 4.50 -10.53 9.43
C CYS A 58 4.18 -9.06 9.21
N PHE A 59 2.94 -8.65 9.50
CA PHE A 59 2.51 -7.27 9.34
C PHE A 59 1.39 -6.93 10.31
N SER A 60 1.19 -5.64 10.56
CA SER A 60 0.13 -5.13 11.41
C SER A 60 -0.79 -4.18 10.66
N LEU A 61 -2.08 -4.30 10.91
CA LEU A 61 -3.13 -3.46 10.33
C LEU A 61 -3.78 -2.59 11.41
N LEU A 62 -4.21 -1.39 11.04
CA LEU A 62 -4.91 -0.47 11.93
C LEU A 62 -6.38 -0.33 11.52
N PRO A 63 -7.33 -1.01 12.18
CA PRO A 63 -8.76 -0.87 11.90
C PRO A 63 -9.27 0.56 12.03
N GLY A 64 -8.67 1.36 12.92
CA GLY A 64 -8.99 2.78 13.07
C GLY A 64 -8.45 3.68 11.97
N ARG A 65 -7.60 3.17 11.08
CA ARG A 65 -6.88 3.92 10.03
C ARG A 65 -7.00 3.19 8.69
N ALA A 66 -8.23 3.06 8.17
CA ALA A 66 -8.54 2.39 6.90
C ALA A 66 -8.06 0.94 6.72
N LEU A 67 -7.78 0.20 7.81
CA LEU A 67 -7.09 -1.10 7.75
C LEU A 67 -5.75 -1.02 7.01
N ASP A 68 -5.12 0.15 7.01
CA ASP A 68 -3.81 0.36 6.42
C ASP A 68 -2.75 -0.45 7.16
N ILE A 69 -1.66 -0.76 6.44
CA ILE A 69 -0.59 -1.60 6.96
C ILE A 69 0.38 -0.70 7.71
N ALA A 70 0.22 -0.65 9.03
CA ALA A 70 1.13 0.03 9.92
C ALA A 70 2.54 -0.53 9.71
N SER A 71 2.84 -1.75 10.13
CA SER A 71 4.19 -2.29 10.02
C SER A 71 4.24 -3.56 9.18
N ALA A 72 5.40 -3.85 8.59
CA ALA A 72 5.66 -5.13 7.95
C ALA A 72 7.14 -5.50 8.10
N HIS A 73 7.40 -6.77 8.40
CA HIS A 73 8.73 -7.31 8.60
C HIS A 73 8.90 -8.63 7.86
N TYR A 74 10.12 -8.91 7.42
CA TYR A 74 10.52 -10.19 6.88
C TYR A 74 11.75 -10.72 7.61
N LYS A 75 11.64 -11.89 8.25
CA LYS A 75 12.73 -12.51 9.04
C LYS A 75 13.38 -11.52 10.03
N GLY A 76 12.57 -10.67 10.66
CA GLY A 76 13.02 -9.65 11.63
C GLY A 76 13.54 -8.34 11.02
N MET A 77 13.66 -8.23 9.70
CA MET A 77 14.01 -6.97 9.02
C MET A 77 12.75 -6.17 8.69
N SER A 78 12.71 -4.88 9.03
CA SER A 78 11.63 -3.99 8.60
C SER A 78 11.58 -3.87 7.07
N LEU A 79 10.38 -3.84 6.52
CA LEU A 79 10.13 -3.55 5.10
C LEU A 79 9.65 -2.11 4.87
N CYS A 80 9.39 -1.35 5.93
CA CYS A 80 8.76 -0.03 5.85
C CYS A 80 9.41 1.01 6.75
N PHE A 81 9.14 2.28 6.45
CA PHE A 81 9.39 3.40 7.33
C PHE A 81 8.37 3.41 8.49
N ARG A 82 8.79 3.95 9.63
CA ARG A 82 7.93 4.24 10.78
C ARG A 82 8.13 5.70 11.16
N SER A 83 7.05 6.47 11.12
CA SER A 83 7.06 7.83 11.65
C SER A 83 7.14 7.83 13.17
N LYS A 84 7.68 8.92 13.74
CA LYS A 84 7.75 9.14 15.19
C LYS A 84 6.39 9.48 15.81
N THR A 85 5.36 9.71 14.99
CA THR A 85 4.01 9.97 15.49
C THR A 85 3.39 8.75 16.16
N GLY A 86 3.84 7.54 15.77
CA GLY A 86 3.18 6.29 16.17
C GLY A 86 1.89 6.03 15.39
N ASP A 87 1.20 4.97 15.77
CA ASP A 87 -0.07 4.46 15.27
C ASP A 87 -1.25 5.24 15.87
N VAL A 88 -1.21 6.56 15.70
CA VAL A 88 -2.16 7.53 16.28
C VAL A 88 -3.60 7.18 15.91
N GLY A 89 -4.51 7.27 16.86
CA GLY A 89 -5.93 7.06 16.65
C GLY A 89 -6.58 8.10 15.70
N PRO A 90 -7.70 7.75 15.03
CA PRO A 90 -8.36 8.62 14.05
C PRO A 90 -8.93 9.92 14.64
N ALA A 91 -9.14 9.97 15.97
CA ALA A 91 -9.63 11.16 16.67
C ALA A 91 -8.66 12.34 16.64
N PHE A 92 -7.38 12.12 16.33
CA PHE A 92 -6.35 13.14 16.18
C PHE A 92 -6.18 13.60 14.72
N TYR A 93 -7.19 13.39 13.87
CA TYR A 93 -7.13 13.84 12.48
C TYR A 93 -7.17 15.37 12.38
N GLU A 94 -6.17 15.93 11.71
CA GLU A 94 -6.07 17.36 11.43
C GLU A 94 -6.12 17.57 9.90
N PRO A 95 -7.22 18.13 9.34
CA PRO A 95 -7.43 18.22 7.90
C PRO A 95 -6.79 19.45 7.24
N ALA A 96 -6.31 20.43 8.02
CA ALA A 96 -5.84 21.71 7.48
C ALA A 96 -4.47 21.58 6.84
N GLY A 97 -4.33 22.08 5.61
CA GLY A 97 -3.06 22.05 4.87
C GLY A 97 -2.29 20.75 5.01
N HIS A 98 -1.09 20.86 5.59
CA HIS A 98 -0.15 19.76 5.81
C HIS A 98 -0.25 19.09 7.19
N ASP A 99 -1.19 19.49 8.05
CA ASP A 99 -1.30 18.99 9.42
C ASP A 99 -1.73 17.51 9.50
N TRP A 100 -2.19 16.91 8.39
CA TRP A 100 -2.33 15.46 8.22
C TRP A 100 -1.08 14.69 8.70
N MET A 101 0.11 15.28 8.54
CA MET A 101 1.37 14.66 8.96
C MET A 101 1.51 14.51 10.49
N ARG A 102 0.74 15.25 11.32
CA ARG A 102 0.85 15.20 12.80
C ARG A 102 0.44 13.87 13.40
N GLY A 103 -0.34 13.06 12.69
CA GLY A 103 -0.69 11.69 13.09
C GLY A 103 -0.37 10.64 12.04
N SER A 104 0.48 10.96 11.05
CA SER A 104 0.80 10.04 9.97
C SER A 104 1.88 9.06 10.37
N PHE A 105 1.49 7.79 10.53
CA PHE A 105 2.43 6.68 10.78
C PHE A 105 3.23 6.30 9.52
N MET A 106 2.71 6.66 8.33
CA MET A 106 3.13 6.25 6.98
C MET A 106 3.10 4.72 6.78
N GLY A 107 3.91 3.98 7.56
CA GLY A 107 3.90 2.53 7.60
C GLY A 107 4.27 1.88 6.27
N LEU A 108 3.98 0.59 6.12
CA LEU A 108 4.17 -0.06 4.82
C LEU A 108 3.21 0.50 3.79
N LEU A 109 1.96 0.73 4.18
CA LEU A 109 0.92 1.31 3.32
C LEU A 109 0.12 2.32 4.12
N THR A 110 -0.08 3.50 3.56
CA THR A 110 -1.14 4.44 3.93
C THR A 110 -1.96 4.72 2.67
N THR A 111 -3.28 4.57 2.74
CA THR A 111 -4.13 4.77 1.55
C THR A 111 -4.67 6.19 1.53
N CYS A 112 -4.37 6.92 0.46
CA CYS A 112 -4.85 8.28 0.23
C CYS A 112 -6.14 8.23 -0.61
N GLY A 113 -7.08 9.13 -0.33
CA GLY A 113 -8.38 9.19 -1.02
C GLY A 113 -9.51 9.60 -0.08
N LEU A 114 -10.78 9.38 -0.43
CA LEU A 114 -11.30 8.86 -1.72
C LEU A 114 -11.64 9.94 -2.72
N THR A 115 -12.08 11.11 -2.25
CA THR A 115 -12.49 12.22 -3.12
C THR A 115 -11.30 13.13 -3.48
N PHE A 116 -10.20 13.03 -2.75
CA PHE A 116 -9.03 13.86 -2.93
C PHE A 116 -7.74 13.12 -2.59
N VAL A 117 -6.70 13.33 -3.41
CA VAL A 117 -5.32 12.95 -3.11
C VAL A 117 -4.38 14.05 -3.60
N GLY A 118 -3.42 14.41 -2.76
CA GLY A 118 -2.26 15.21 -3.15
C GLY A 118 -1.92 16.30 -2.16
N HIS A 119 -1.06 17.23 -2.59
CA HIS A 119 -0.75 18.45 -1.84
C HIS A 119 -2.02 19.29 -1.60
N PRO A 120 -2.07 20.05 -0.49
CA PRO A 120 -3.23 20.87 -0.19
C PRO A 120 -3.54 21.84 -1.34
N GLU A 121 -4.81 21.91 -1.72
CA GLU A 121 -5.28 22.85 -2.73
C GLU A 121 -6.72 23.29 -2.43
N VAL A 122 -7.18 24.33 -3.13
CA VAL A 122 -8.60 24.69 -3.20
C VAL A 122 -9.07 24.38 -4.61
N ASP A 123 -10.11 23.55 -4.75
CA ASP A 123 -10.71 23.24 -6.05
C ASP A 123 -12.00 24.04 -6.24
N PRO A 124 -11.97 25.19 -6.95
CA PRO A 124 -13.15 26.04 -7.13
C PRO A 124 -14.20 25.43 -8.06
N GLU A 125 -13.88 24.36 -8.80
CA GLU A 125 -14.81 23.70 -9.72
C GLU A 125 -15.74 22.68 -9.03
N GLU A 126 -15.39 22.19 -7.83
CA GLU A 126 -16.15 21.17 -7.10
C GLU A 126 -16.81 21.72 -5.82
N GLU A 127 -15.98 22.14 -4.86
CA GLU A 127 -16.44 22.45 -3.50
C GLU A 127 -15.90 23.79 -2.96
N ASN A 128 -14.95 24.42 -3.69
CA ASN A 128 -14.33 25.71 -3.35
C ASN A 128 -13.91 25.83 -1.87
N THR A 129 -13.42 24.73 -1.31
CA THR A 129 -12.87 24.62 0.04
C THR A 129 -11.46 24.06 -0.02
N GLU A 130 -10.70 24.28 1.05
CA GLU A 130 -9.39 23.65 1.21
C GLU A 130 -9.54 22.12 1.32
N LEU A 131 -8.84 21.43 0.43
CA LEU A 131 -8.65 20.00 0.42
C LEU A 131 -7.29 19.71 1.08
N GLY A 132 -7.33 19.11 2.27
CA GLY A 132 -6.13 18.78 3.04
C GLY A 132 -5.27 17.69 2.39
N LEU A 133 -4.00 17.64 2.79
CA LEU A 133 -3.01 16.69 2.28
C LEU A 133 -3.56 15.25 2.26
N HIS A 134 -3.56 14.62 1.08
CA HIS A 134 -3.92 13.21 0.84
C HIS A 134 -5.37 12.78 1.16
N GLY A 135 -6.26 13.72 1.45
CA GLY A 135 -7.65 13.42 1.74
C GLY A 135 -7.85 12.77 3.11
N ARG A 136 -8.99 12.08 3.28
CA ARG A 136 -9.49 11.68 4.61
C ARG A 136 -9.36 10.19 4.89
N LEU A 137 -9.26 9.36 3.85
CA LEU A 137 -9.41 7.91 3.96
C LEU A 137 -8.53 7.29 5.05
N SER A 138 -7.25 7.64 5.13
CA SER A 138 -6.31 7.09 6.12
C SER A 138 -6.68 7.38 7.58
N TYR A 139 -7.66 8.26 7.84
CA TYR A 139 -8.21 8.56 9.16
C TYR A 139 -9.67 8.11 9.35
N ILE A 140 -10.24 7.38 8.39
CA ILE A 140 -11.59 6.81 8.51
C ILE A 140 -11.51 5.43 9.19
N PRO A 141 -12.13 5.24 10.37
CA PRO A 141 -12.21 3.94 11.01
C PRO A 141 -13.07 2.98 10.18
N ALA A 142 -12.59 1.76 10.02
CA ALA A 142 -13.33 0.71 9.33
C ALA A 142 -14.53 0.22 10.17
N LYS A 143 -15.65 -0.03 9.50
CA LYS A 143 -16.82 -0.75 10.01
C LYS A 143 -16.77 -2.21 9.57
N ASP A 144 -17.50 -3.06 10.29
CA ASP A 144 -17.64 -4.50 10.00
C ASP A 144 -16.29 -5.22 9.83
N VAL A 145 -15.37 -4.88 10.72
CA VAL A 145 -14.01 -5.42 10.69
C VAL A 145 -14.02 -6.92 10.96
N SER A 146 -13.58 -7.70 9.99
CA SER A 146 -13.42 -9.15 10.06
C SER A 146 -11.93 -9.53 10.01
N ALA A 147 -11.55 -10.60 10.70
CA ALA A 147 -10.21 -11.17 10.65
C ALA A 147 -10.38 -12.68 10.84
N ARG A 148 -10.12 -13.46 9.78
CA ARG A 148 -10.40 -14.89 9.74
C ARG A 148 -9.30 -15.63 9.00
N GLY A 149 -8.99 -16.84 9.45
CA GLY A 149 -8.18 -17.79 8.69
C GLY A 149 -9.02 -19.01 8.35
N VAL A 150 -9.00 -19.42 7.08
CA VAL A 150 -9.81 -20.54 6.58
C VAL A 150 -8.99 -21.42 5.64
N TRP A 151 -9.24 -22.72 5.68
CA TRP A 151 -8.70 -23.65 4.70
C TRP A 151 -9.52 -23.59 3.41
N GLU A 152 -8.85 -23.37 2.29
CA GLU A 152 -9.38 -23.44 0.93
C GLU A 152 -8.61 -24.53 0.19
N GLY A 153 -9.13 -25.76 0.23
CA GLY A 153 -8.35 -26.93 -0.15
C GLY A 153 -7.18 -27.13 0.82
N ASP A 154 -5.97 -27.16 0.27
CA ASP A 154 -4.70 -27.32 1.01
C ASP A 154 -4.03 -25.98 1.36
N ASP A 155 -4.59 -24.85 0.92
CA ASP A 155 -4.13 -23.52 1.31
C ASP A 155 -4.85 -23.02 2.56
N TYR A 156 -4.09 -22.50 3.52
CA TYR A 156 -4.66 -21.77 4.65
C TYR A 156 -4.57 -20.27 4.38
N VAL A 157 -5.71 -19.63 4.15
CA VAL A 157 -5.81 -18.24 3.73
C VAL A 157 -6.28 -17.38 4.91
N ILE A 158 -5.49 -16.38 5.26
CA ILE A 158 -5.84 -15.33 6.22
C ILE A 158 -6.46 -14.17 5.45
N ARG A 159 -7.63 -13.71 5.88
CA ARG A 159 -8.33 -12.54 5.34
C ARG A 159 -8.72 -11.58 6.46
N VAL A 160 -8.40 -10.31 6.26
CA VAL A 160 -8.84 -9.19 7.10
C VAL A 160 -9.59 -8.21 6.21
N GLY A 161 -10.76 -7.76 6.63
CA GLY A 161 -11.53 -6.82 5.80
C GLY A 161 -12.45 -5.92 6.61
N GLY A 162 -12.95 -4.88 5.98
CA GLY A 162 -13.84 -3.88 6.57
C GLY A 162 -14.26 -2.82 5.56
N ARG A 163 -15.08 -1.87 6.00
CA ARG A 163 -15.63 -0.80 5.14
C ARG A 163 -15.33 0.58 5.69
N MET A 164 -14.84 1.47 4.83
CA MET A 164 -14.54 2.87 5.14
C MET A 164 -15.45 3.75 4.30
N ARG A 165 -16.25 4.59 4.95
CA ARG A 165 -17.17 5.50 4.28
C ARG A 165 -16.71 6.94 4.44
N GLU A 166 -16.39 7.58 3.33
CA GLU A 166 -16.15 9.01 3.25
C GLU A 166 -17.45 9.71 2.85
N HIS A 167 -17.98 10.54 3.76
CA HIS A 167 -19.23 11.25 3.53
C HIS A 167 -19.28 12.58 4.28
N ALA A 168 -19.90 13.58 3.63
CA ALA A 168 -20.40 14.79 4.27
C ALA A 168 -21.91 14.85 4.08
N MET A 169 -22.68 15.30 5.09
CA MET A 169 -24.15 15.24 5.11
C MET A 169 -24.84 15.79 3.84
N PHE A 170 -24.22 16.77 3.18
CA PHE A 170 -24.69 17.37 1.93
C PHE A 170 -23.66 17.27 0.79
N GLY A 171 -22.74 16.31 0.86
CA GLY A 171 -21.67 16.11 -0.12
C GLY A 171 -21.61 14.67 -0.61
N HIS A 172 -20.49 14.33 -1.24
CA HIS A 172 -20.25 12.99 -1.79
C HIS A 172 -20.37 11.90 -0.71
N CYS A 173 -20.69 10.68 -1.15
CA CYS A 173 -20.75 9.50 -0.30
C CYS A 173 -20.07 8.34 -1.01
N LEU A 174 -18.79 8.12 -0.73
CA LEU A 174 -18.02 7.01 -1.27
C LEU A 174 -17.74 5.99 -0.16
N GLU A 175 -17.94 4.71 -0.44
CA GLU A 175 -17.59 3.62 0.47
C GLU A 175 -16.55 2.70 -0.18
N MET A 176 -15.42 2.52 0.49
CA MET A 176 -14.43 1.50 0.16
C MET A 176 -14.68 0.26 1.01
N THR A 177 -14.86 -0.89 0.38
CA THR A 177 -14.77 -2.21 1.01
C THR A 177 -13.39 -2.79 0.73
N ARG A 178 -12.61 -3.04 1.78
CA ARG A 178 -11.24 -3.57 1.71
C ARG A 178 -11.19 -5.02 2.16
N GLU A 179 -10.45 -5.84 1.42
CA GLU A 179 -9.96 -7.14 1.84
C GLU A 179 -8.42 -7.19 1.69
N ILE A 180 -7.73 -7.50 2.77
CA ILE A 180 -6.31 -7.80 2.80
C ILE A 180 -6.15 -9.29 3.10
N SER A 181 -5.36 -10.00 2.29
CA SER A 181 -5.15 -11.43 2.44
C SER A 181 -3.70 -11.88 2.26
N THR A 182 -3.38 -13.02 2.87
CA THR A 182 -2.12 -13.74 2.70
C THR A 182 -2.35 -15.24 2.90
N ILE A 183 -1.52 -16.07 2.26
CA ILE A 183 -1.62 -17.54 2.33
C ILE A 183 -0.45 -18.07 3.15
N LEU A 184 -0.69 -19.12 3.93
CA LEU A 184 0.33 -19.82 4.72
C LEU A 184 1.54 -20.20 3.86
N GLY A 185 2.74 -19.75 4.27
CA GLY A 185 4.01 -19.99 3.58
C GLY A 185 4.36 -19.00 2.47
N GLU A 186 3.41 -18.21 1.98
CA GLU A 186 3.68 -17.20 0.95
C GLU A 186 4.27 -15.91 1.52
N LYS A 187 5.06 -15.21 0.70
CA LYS A 187 5.68 -13.94 1.06
C LYS A 187 4.94 -12.74 0.44
N THR A 188 3.61 -12.82 0.40
CA THR A 188 2.76 -11.88 -0.35
C THR A 188 1.60 -11.37 0.51
N ILE A 189 1.38 -10.06 0.46
CA ILE A 189 0.17 -9.39 0.95
C ILE A 189 -0.64 -9.00 -0.28
N ARG A 190 -1.90 -9.41 -0.34
CA ARG A 190 -2.84 -9.06 -1.41
C ARG A 190 -3.87 -8.10 -0.85
N ILE A 191 -4.18 -7.07 -1.61
CA ILE A 191 -5.15 -6.04 -1.27
C ILE A 191 -6.14 -5.96 -2.42
N HIS A 192 -7.43 -6.07 -2.08
CA HIS A 192 -8.54 -5.84 -2.97
C HIS A 192 -9.46 -4.81 -2.33
N ASP A 193 -9.57 -3.66 -2.97
CA ASP A 193 -10.49 -2.61 -2.58
C ASP A 193 -11.57 -2.43 -3.64
N ARG A 194 -12.83 -2.39 -3.21
CA ARG A 194 -13.98 -2.03 -4.05
C ARG A 194 -14.58 -0.73 -3.54
N VAL A 195 -14.50 0.33 -4.35
CA VAL A 195 -15.13 1.63 -4.08
C VAL A 195 -16.49 1.70 -4.75
N GLU A 196 -17.51 2.14 -4.02
CA GLU A 196 -18.86 2.36 -4.52
C GLU A 196 -19.31 3.79 -4.24
N ASN A 197 -19.97 4.42 -5.22
CA ASN A 197 -20.65 5.70 -5.00
C ASN A 197 -22.06 5.44 -4.46
N LEU A 198 -22.25 5.70 -3.16
CA LEU A 198 -23.52 5.60 -2.47
C LEU A 198 -24.31 6.92 -2.47
N GLY A 199 -23.77 7.95 -3.11
CA GLY A 199 -24.43 9.24 -3.33
C GLY A 199 -25.43 9.19 -4.49
N VAL A 200 -26.09 10.32 -4.73
CA VAL A 200 -27.05 10.50 -5.83
C VAL A 200 -26.46 11.26 -7.03
N ASP A 201 -25.26 11.83 -6.87
CA ASP A 201 -24.52 12.58 -7.88
C ASP A 201 -23.16 11.92 -8.18
N PRO A 202 -22.56 12.16 -9.37
CA PRO A 202 -21.18 11.79 -9.64
C PRO A 202 -20.22 12.38 -8.60
N ALA A 203 -19.14 11.67 -8.28
CA ALA A 203 -18.13 12.11 -7.33
C ALA A 203 -16.72 11.90 -7.90
N PRO A 204 -15.75 12.77 -7.59
CA PRO A 204 -14.35 12.52 -7.92
C PRO A 204 -13.86 11.26 -7.21
N LEU A 205 -13.08 10.44 -7.90
CA LEU A 205 -12.47 9.23 -7.38
C LEU A 205 -10.95 9.28 -7.53
N MET A 206 -10.26 9.44 -6.40
CA MET A 206 -8.81 9.52 -6.30
C MET A 206 -8.33 8.52 -5.25
N VAL A 207 -7.56 7.52 -5.67
CA VAL A 207 -6.99 6.49 -4.80
C VAL A 207 -5.51 6.34 -5.11
N VAL A 208 -4.69 6.48 -4.07
CA VAL A 208 -3.24 6.20 -4.11
C VAL A 208 -2.88 5.29 -2.96
N TYR A 209 -2.21 4.18 -3.28
CA TYR A 209 -1.62 3.26 -2.32
C TYR A 209 -0.23 3.76 -1.94
N HIS A 210 -0.15 4.68 -0.99
CA HIS A 210 1.10 5.32 -0.61
C HIS A 210 1.95 4.35 0.22
N THR A 211 2.81 3.58 -0.45
CA THR A 211 3.64 2.56 0.21
C THR A 211 5.04 3.09 0.50
N ASN A 212 5.54 2.86 1.73
CA ASN A 212 6.70 3.60 2.23
C ASN A 212 7.83 2.68 2.68
N PRO A 213 8.61 2.09 1.75
CA PRO A 213 9.79 1.34 2.13
C PRO A 213 10.79 2.17 2.94
N GLY A 214 11.35 1.54 3.97
CA GLY A 214 12.33 2.16 4.87
C GLY A 214 13.55 1.26 5.06
N TRP A 215 14.48 1.74 5.88
CA TRP A 215 15.66 0.94 6.28
C TRP A 215 15.23 -0.31 7.08
N PRO A 216 15.89 -1.48 6.92
CA PRO A 216 17.14 -1.73 6.18
C PRO A 216 16.98 -2.03 4.69
N LEU A 217 15.77 -2.30 4.21
CA LEU A 217 15.55 -2.58 2.78
C LEU A 217 15.98 -1.38 1.93
N LEU A 218 15.47 -0.19 2.27
CA LEU A 218 15.93 1.07 1.70
C LEU A 218 17.28 1.44 2.33
N ASP A 219 18.34 1.47 1.54
CA ASP A 219 19.65 1.98 1.94
C ASP A 219 20.43 2.40 0.68
N ARG A 220 21.55 3.09 0.89
CA ARG A 220 22.45 3.48 -0.21
C ARG A 220 22.79 2.26 -1.08
N GLY A 221 22.56 2.39 -2.38
CA GLY A 221 22.85 1.35 -3.36
C GLY A 221 21.70 0.35 -3.58
N ALA A 222 20.60 0.45 -2.82
CA ALA A 222 19.35 -0.18 -3.23
C ALA A 222 18.88 0.41 -4.57
N ARG A 223 18.03 -0.34 -5.27
CA ARG A 223 17.61 -0.01 -6.64
C ARG A 223 16.11 -0.18 -6.80
N MET A 224 15.45 0.83 -7.32
CA MET A 224 14.11 0.70 -7.86
C MET A 224 14.20 0.08 -9.26
N LEU A 225 13.32 -0.88 -9.52
CA LEU A 225 13.19 -1.61 -10.77
C LEU A 225 11.80 -1.32 -11.33
N ILE A 226 11.75 -0.72 -12.51
CA ILE A 226 10.49 -0.40 -13.20
C ILE A 226 10.71 -0.40 -14.71
N ASN A 227 9.71 -0.91 -15.43
CA ASN A 227 9.56 -0.67 -16.86
C ASN A 227 8.53 0.44 -17.06
N SER A 228 8.99 1.65 -17.40
CA SER A 228 8.14 2.84 -17.57
C SER A 228 8.22 3.36 -19.00
N LYS A 229 7.06 3.68 -19.60
CA LYS A 229 6.98 4.28 -20.93
C LYS A 229 7.35 5.76 -20.92
N LYS A 230 7.10 6.43 -19.80
CA LYS A 230 7.39 7.84 -19.58
C LYS A 230 7.52 8.12 -18.10
N SER A 231 8.53 8.88 -17.72
CA SER A 231 8.75 9.36 -16.36
C SER A 231 8.97 10.87 -16.42
N THR A 232 8.28 11.62 -15.57
CA THR A 232 8.45 13.08 -15.46
C THR A 232 8.74 13.46 -14.01
N GLU A 233 9.47 14.54 -13.78
CA GLU A 233 9.43 15.21 -12.48
C GLU A 233 8.11 15.97 -12.31
N TRP A 234 7.79 16.29 -11.06
CA TRP A 234 6.44 16.71 -10.65
C TRP A 234 6.10 18.19 -10.83
N THR A 235 7.09 19.08 -10.90
CA THR A 235 6.87 20.53 -10.89
C THR A 235 6.79 21.15 -12.28
N GLN A 236 7.54 20.64 -13.26
CA GLN A 236 7.64 21.18 -14.62
C GLN A 236 7.21 20.16 -15.69
N ASP A 237 6.75 18.97 -15.27
CA ASP A 237 6.46 17.83 -16.15
C ASP A 237 7.65 17.47 -17.09
N ARG A 238 8.88 17.80 -16.69
CA ARG A 238 10.09 17.54 -17.47
C ARG A 238 10.40 16.05 -17.46
N GLU A 239 10.68 15.50 -18.63
CA GLU A 239 11.07 14.09 -18.75
C GLU A 239 12.40 13.80 -18.03
N VAL A 240 12.43 12.68 -17.31
CA VAL A 240 13.58 12.20 -16.53
C VAL A 240 13.94 10.78 -16.95
N THR A 241 15.17 10.40 -16.61
CA THR A 241 15.77 9.12 -16.98
C THR A 241 15.93 8.21 -15.77
N PRO A 242 16.04 6.87 -15.93
CA PRO A 242 16.25 5.94 -14.83
C PRO A 242 17.42 6.30 -13.92
N GLU A 243 18.46 6.95 -14.44
CA GLU A 243 19.61 7.45 -13.68
C GLU A 243 19.22 8.46 -12.59
N ASP A 244 18.12 9.19 -12.79
CA ASP A 244 17.62 10.19 -11.84
C ASP A 244 16.92 9.55 -10.64
N TYR A 245 16.20 8.43 -10.85
CA TYR A 245 15.21 7.96 -9.88
C TYR A 245 15.36 6.50 -9.44
N CYS A 246 16.13 5.67 -10.17
CA CYS A 246 16.25 4.24 -9.84
C CYS A 246 17.27 3.96 -8.72
N MET A 247 18.30 4.81 -8.55
CA MET A 247 19.37 4.56 -7.59
C MET A 247 19.10 5.23 -6.25
N ILE A 248 19.05 4.44 -5.18
CA ILE A 248 18.82 4.95 -3.83
C ILE A 248 20.12 5.53 -3.27
N GLY A 249 20.11 6.83 -2.99
CA GLY A 249 21.18 7.54 -2.30
C GLY A 249 21.08 7.39 -0.78
N GLY A 250 22.19 7.58 -0.04
CA GLY A 250 22.15 7.52 1.43
C GLY A 250 21.58 8.80 2.10
N PRO A 251 21.44 8.81 3.44
CA PRO A 251 20.89 9.95 4.16
C PRO A 251 21.64 11.27 3.94
N ARG A 252 20.87 12.33 3.65
CA ARG A 252 21.27 13.71 3.37
C ARG A 252 21.06 14.59 4.60
N ALA A 253 21.93 15.58 4.78
CA ALA A 253 21.85 16.51 5.91
C ALA A 253 20.75 17.57 5.75
N ARG A 254 20.43 17.97 4.52
CA ARG A 254 19.35 18.91 4.22
C ARG A 254 18.15 18.12 3.69
N ALA A 255 16.96 18.48 4.16
CA ALA A 255 15.72 17.94 3.64
C ALA A 255 15.50 18.39 2.19
N HIS A 256 15.10 17.46 1.34
CA HIS A 256 14.74 17.68 -0.05
C HIS A 256 13.86 16.54 -0.52
N ASP A 257 12.80 16.87 -1.26
CA ASP A 257 11.87 15.92 -1.84
C ASP A 257 12.07 15.86 -3.36
N ASP A 258 12.41 14.69 -3.85
CA ASP A 258 12.44 14.39 -5.28
C ASP A 258 11.17 13.57 -5.61
N VAL A 259 10.25 14.12 -6.42
CA VAL A 259 9.01 13.44 -6.80
C VAL A 259 8.94 13.23 -8.31
N TYR A 260 8.60 12.01 -8.70
CA TYR A 260 8.48 11.57 -10.08
C TYR A 260 7.12 10.92 -10.33
N VAL A 261 6.59 11.07 -11.54
CA VAL A 261 5.33 10.47 -11.97
C VAL A 261 5.61 9.55 -13.15
N HIS A 262 5.43 8.25 -12.95
CA HIS A 262 5.71 7.22 -13.95
C HIS A 262 4.44 6.75 -14.65
N ARG A 263 4.57 6.44 -15.94
CA ARG A 263 3.53 5.80 -16.76
C ARG A 263 4.00 4.37 -17.06
N PRO A 264 3.82 3.43 -16.11
CA PRO A 264 4.37 2.10 -16.22
C PRO A 264 3.86 1.35 -17.45
N ALA A 265 4.74 0.53 -18.03
CA ALA A 265 4.36 -0.49 -18.99
C ALA A 265 3.72 -1.68 -18.26
N ALA A 266 2.78 -2.32 -18.93
CA ALA A 266 2.19 -3.57 -18.47
C ALA A 266 2.74 -4.75 -19.28
N ASP A 267 2.79 -5.92 -18.65
CA ASP A 267 3.05 -7.19 -19.32
C ASP A 267 1.90 -7.59 -20.26
N ARG A 268 2.01 -8.79 -20.85
CA ARG A 268 0.97 -9.33 -21.76
C ARG A 268 -0.37 -9.61 -21.07
N ARG A 269 -0.40 -9.70 -19.74
CA ARG A 269 -1.61 -9.90 -18.93
C ARG A 269 -2.21 -8.58 -18.45
N GLY A 270 -1.60 -7.44 -18.78
CA GLY A 270 -2.04 -6.12 -18.33
C GLY A 270 -1.58 -5.76 -16.92
N MET A 271 -0.59 -6.48 -16.38
CA MET A 271 -0.03 -6.26 -15.05
C MET A 271 1.22 -5.39 -15.10
N VAL A 272 1.30 -4.43 -14.18
CA VAL A 272 2.53 -3.68 -13.90
C VAL A 272 3.29 -4.40 -12.81
N HIS A 273 4.62 -4.41 -12.94
CA HIS A 273 5.54 -4.93 -11.92
C HIS A 273 6.57 -3.85 -11.57
N VAL A 274 6.75 -3.61 -10.27
CA VAL A 274 7.75 -2.68 -9.71
C VAL A 274 8.50 -3.39 -8.60
N GLY A 275 9.78 -3.12 -8.44
CA GLY A 275 10.58 -3.67 -7.34
C GLY A 275 11.45 -2.62 -6.67
N LEU A 276 11.74 -2.81 -5.39
CA LEU A 276 12.81 -2.13 -4.66
C LEU A 276 13.70 -3.22 -4.09
N VAL A 277 14.94 -3.31 -4.59
CA VAL A 277 15.86 -4.40 -4.24
C VAL A 277 17.11 -3.89 -3.57
N ASN A 278 17.61 -4.66 -2.61
CA ASN A 278 18.87 -4.44 -1.92
C ASN A 278 19.74 -5.68 -2.08
N ASP A 279 20.65 -5.64 -3.05
CA ASP A 279 21.51 -6.77 -3.41
C ASP A 279 22.42 -7.22 -2.26
N ARG A 280 22.84 -6.29 -1.39
CA ARG A 280 23.68 -6.59 -0.22
C ARG A 280 22.92 -7.44 0.80
N LEU A 281 21.62 -7.18 0.99
CA LEU A 281 20.76 -7.99 1.84
C LEU A 281 20.24 -9.24 1.14
N GLY A 282 20.30 -9.28 -0.20
CA GLY A 282 19.58 -10.26 -0.99
C GLY A 282 18.07 -10.18 -0.75
N LEU A 283 17.52 -8.98 -0.53
CA LEU A 283 16.11 -8.77 -0.19
C LEU A 283 15.48 -7.79 -1.18
N GLY A 284 14.20 -7.99 -1.51
CA GLY A 284 13.43 -7.03 -2.28
C GLY A 284 11.97 -6.96 -1.85
N LEU A 285 11.33 -5.83 -2.09
CA LEU A 285 9.88 -5.65 -2.01
C LEU A 285 9.36 -5.39 -3.43
N THR A 286 8.23 -5.98 -3.79
CA THR A 286 7.64 -5.85 -5.13
C THR A 286 6.20 -5.39 -5.05
N TRP A 287 5.76 -4.72 -6.12
CA TRP A 287 4.38 -4.32 -6.36
C TRP A 287 3.93 -4.97 -7.64
N THR A 288 2.73 -5.54 -7.63
CA THR A 288 2.06 -6.04 -8.83
C THR A 288 0.61 -5.60 -8.84
N PHE A 289 0.18 -4.95 -9.92
CA PHE A 289 -1.17 -4.39 -10.03
C PHE A 289 -1.63 -4.27 -11.48
N PRO A 290 -2.95 -4.33 -11.77
CA PRO A 290 -3.46 -4.12 -13.12
C PRO A 290 -3.31 -2.66 -13.56
N ARG A 291 -2.67 -2.42 -14.70
CA ARG A 291 -2.46 -1.04 -15.22
C ARG A 291 -3.77 -0.29 -15.46
N ARG A 292 -4.85 -1.00 -15.81
CA ARG A 292 -6.17 -0.41 -16.05
C ARG A 292 -6.83 0.14 -14.77
N GLU A 293 -6.38 -0.32 -13.60
CA GLU A 293 -6.89 0.08 -12.29
C GLU A 293 -5.98 1.17 -11.71
N LEU A 294 -4.66 0.98 -11.83
CA LEU A 294 -3.65 1.91 -11.33
C LEU A 294 -2.67 2.31 -12.47
N PRO A 295 -3.07 3.22 -13.38
CA PRO A 295 -2.28 3.62 -14.54
C PRO A 295 -1.06 4.51 -14.20
N ILE A 296 -0.99 5.06 -12.99
CA ILE A 296 0.06 5.98 -12.56
C ILE A 296 0.82 5.33 -11.38
N LEU A 297 2.13 5.49 -11.36
CA LEU A 297 2.94 5.25 -10.19
C LEU A 297 3.63 6.56 -9.81
N ASN A 298 3.31 7.10 -8.63
CA ASN A 298 4.07 8.20 -8.07
C ASN A 298 5.28 7.63 -7.32
N GLN A 299 6.41 8.32 -7.39
CA GLN A 299 7.60 8.02 -6.60
C GLN A 299 7.99 9.28 -5.85
N TRP A 300 8.11 9.17 -4.53
CA TRP A 300 8.63 10.22 -3.67
C TRP A 300 9.93 9.74 -3.04
N GLN A 301 10.96 10.58 -3.03
CA GLN A 301 12.21 10.31 -2.34
C GLN A 301 12.48 11.41 -1.33
N HIS A 302 12.56 11.02 -0.05
CA HIS A 302 12.89 11.90 1.05
C HIS A 302 14.03 11.29 1.86
N PHE A 303 15.26 11.52 1.40
CA PHE A 303 16.45 10.91 2.00
C PHE A 303 17.04 11.76 3.12
N HIS A 304 16.23 12.40 3.95
CA HIS A 304 16.72 13.24 5.04
C HIS A 304 17.07 12.42 6.30
N LYS A 305 18.10 12.86 7.04
CA LYS A 305 18.49 12.21 8.31
C LYS A 305 17.33 12.21 9.31
N GLY A 306 16.97 11.02 9.78
CA GLY A 306 15.87 10.82 10.74
C GLY A 306 14.49 10.66 10.10
N THR A 307 14.35 10.90 8.80
CA THR A 307 13.13 10.70 8.00
C THR A 307 13.46 10.02 6.67
N TYR A 308 14.44 9.12 6.65
CA TYR A 308 14.95 8.51 5.41
C TYR A 308 13.95 7.47 4.84
N VAL A 309 13.25 7.85 3.78
CA VAL A 309 12.12 7.09 3.20
C VAL A 309 11.99 7.33 1.71
N THR A 310 11.37 6.38 1.01
CA THR A 310 10.82 6.59 -0.34
C THR A 310 9.36 6.14 -0.35
N GLY A 311 8.52 6.84 -1.10
CA GLY A 311 7.18 6.40 -1.48
C GLY A 311 7.22 5.74 -2.86
N LEU A 312 6.63 4.55 -2.98
CA LEU A 312 6.24 3.97 -4.27
C LEU A 312 4.73 3.79 -4.27
N GLU A 313 4.04 4.53 -5.11
CA GLU A 313 2.66 4.89 -4.84
C GLU A 313 1.76 4.63 -6.05
N PRO A 314 1.35 3.37 -6.28
CA PRO A 314 0.42 3.04 -7.33
C PRO A 314 -0.91 3.77 -7.12
N GLY A 315 -1.44 4.40 -8.17
CA GLY A 315 -2.65 5.20 -8.08
C GLY A 315 -3.44 5.25 -9.37
N ASN A 316 -4.72 5.57 -9.25
CA ASN A 316 -5.53 5.99 -10.41
C ASN A 316 -5.28 7.45 -10.81
N CYS A 317 -4.62 8.21 -9.95
CA CYS A 317 -4.30 9.61 -10.10
C CYS A 317 -2.86 9.91 -9.65
N SER A 318 -2.40 11.11 -9.98
CA SER A 318 -1.17 11.70 -9.45
C SER A 318 -1.42 12.36 -8.10
N VAL A 319 -0.41 12.43 -7.24
CA VAL A 319 -0.44 13.16 -5.95
C VAL A 319 -0.37 14.69 -6.09
N LEU A 320 -0.58 15.21 -7.30
CA LEU A 320 -0.54 16.65 -7.62
C LEU A 320 -1.90 17.36 -7.53
N GLY A 321 -2.91 16.72 -6.93
CA GLY A 321 -4.23 17.31 -6.71
C GLY A 321 -5.17 17.19 -7.92
N ARG A 322 -6.45 17.53 -7.71
CA ARG A 322 -7.50 17.51 -8.73
C ARG A 322 -7.15 18.42 -9.90
N THR A 323 -6.59 19.61 -9.66
CA THR A 323 -6.23 20.56 -10.72
C THR A 323 -5.31 19.93 -11.77
N TRP A 324 -4.19 19.33 -11.34
CA TRP A 324 -3.26 18.69 -12.25
C TRP A 324 -3.90 17.46 -12.93
N ASN A 325 -4.62 16.65 -12.18
CA ASN A 325 -5.25 15.43 -12.72
C ASN A 325 -6.35 15.78 -13.75
N ARG A 326 -7.12 16.84 -13.54
CA ARG A 326 -8.13 17.34 -14.50
C ARG A 326 -7.49 17.82 -15.79
N LYS A 327 -6.45 18.66 -15.69
CA LYS A 327 -5.68 19.15 -16.85
C LYS A 327 -5.10 18.01 -17.70
N HIS A 328 -4.68 16.92 -17.05
CA HIS A 328 -4.05 15.77 -17.72
C HIS A 328 -5.02 14.62 -18.04
N GLY A 329 -6.33 14.79 -17.80
CA GLY A 329 -7.35 13.78 -18.07
C GLY A 329 -7.23 12.51 -17.19
N ALA A 330 -6.59 12.63 -16.02
CA ALA A 330 -6.42 11.56 -15.04
C ALA A 330 -7.44 11.61 -13.89
N LEU A 331 -8.17 12.73 -13.73
CA LEU A 331 -9.22 12.83 -12.72
C LEU A 331 -10.43 11.98 -13.14
N GLU A 332 -10.69 10.91 -12.40
CA GLU A 332 -11.82 10.01 -12.61
C GLU A 332 -13.05 10.49 -11.81
N TYR A 333 -14.24 10.33 -12.38
CA TYR A 333 -15.50 10.52 -11.68
C TYR A 333 -16.30 9.21 -11.69
N ILE A 334 -16.84 8.83 -10.54
CA ILE A 334 -17.65 7.63 -10.37
C ILE A 334 -19.13 8.00 -10.29
N ALA A 335 -19.96 7.41 -11.15
CA ALA A 335 -21.40 7.67 -11.20
C ALA A 335 -22.15 7.04 -9.99
N PRO A 336 -23.35 7.54 -9.64
CA PRO A 336 -24.18 6.94 -8.59
C PRO A 336 -24.42 5.45 -8.79
N GLY A 337 -24.21 4.64 -7.75
CA GLY A 337 -24.34 3.18 -7.78
C GLY A 337 -23.25 2.44 -8.58
N ALA A 338 -22.33 3.17 -9.23
CA ALA A 338 -21.20 2.55 -9.92
C ALA A 338 -20.14 2.10 -8.92
N THR A 339 -19.32 1.14 -9.36
CA THR A 339 -18.29 0.52 -8.54
C THR A 339 -16.96 0.48 -9.27
N ARG A 340 -15.86 0.56 -8.52
CA ARG A 340 -14.50 0.52 -9.04
C ARG A 340 -13.63 -0.38 -8.17
N ASP A 341 -13.00 -1.37 -8.78
CA ASP A 341 -12.08 -2.30 -8.12
C ASP A 341 -10.63 -1.87 -8.30
N PHE A 342 -9.84 -2.07 -7.24
CA PHE A 342 -8.40 -1.88 -7.21
C PHE A 342 -7.73 -3.09 -6.60
N HIS A 343 -6.77 -3.67 -7.34
CA HIS A 343 -5.96 -4.79 -6.88
C HIS A 343 -4.48 -4.42 -6.77
N LEU A 344 -3.90 -4.71 -5.62
CA LEU A 344 -2.47 -4.55 -5.36
C LEU A 344 -1.91 -5.77 -4.65
N GLN A 345 -0.75 -6.24 -5.10
CA GLN A 345 0.03 -7.25 -4.41
C GLN A 345 1.38 -6.68 -3.99
N LEU A 346 1.74 -6.88 -2.73
CA LEU A 346 3.04 -6.58 -2.16
C LEU A 346 3.77 -7.90 -1.89
N GLY A 347 4.90 -8.15 -2.56
CA GLY A 347 5.65 -9.40 -2.45
C GLY A 347 7.07 -9.21 -1.93
N VAL A 348 7.64 -10.22 -1.27
CA VAL A 348 9.05 -10.20 -0.85
C VAL A 348 9.91 -11.14 -1.69
N LEU A 349 11.01 -10.61 -2.22
CA LEU A 349 12.06 -11.39 -2.88
C LEU A 349 13.13 -11.78 -1.83
N ASP A 350 13.44 -13.06 -1.75
CA ASP A 350 14.38 -13.65 -0.78
C ASP A 350 15.54 -14.34 -1.53
N GLY A 351 16.68 -13.66 -1.55
CA GLY A 351 17.92 -14.09 -2.18
C GLY A 351 18.11 -13.60 -3.62
N ALA A 352 19.36 -13.63 -4.06
CA ALA A 352 19.78 -13.11 -5.36
C ALA A 352 19.14 -13.83 -6.56
N ARG A 353 18.68 -15.08 -6.38
CA ARG A 353 17.97 -15.83 -7.43
C ARG A 353 16.62 -15.21 -7.75
N GLU A 354 15.84 -14.88 -6.72
CA GLU A 354 14.52 -14.28 -6.90
C GLU A 354 14.61 -12.84 -7.43
N ILE A 355 15.60 -12.07 -6.95
CA ILE A 355 15.92 -10.73 -7.49
C ILE A 355 16.20 -10.79 -9.00
N ARG A 356 17.12 -11.66 -9.43
CA ARG A 356 17.45 -11.80 -10.87
C ARG A 356 16.26 -12.28 -11.71
N ALA A 357 15.46 -13.20 -11.18
CA ALA A 357 14.25 -13.66 -11.87
C ALA A 357 13.25 -12.51 -12.06
N PHE A 358 13.04 -11.70 -11.04
CA PHE A 358 12.19 -10.52 -11.10
C PHE A 358 12.71 -9.50 -12.12
N GLU A 359 14.00 -9.16 -12.08
CA GLU A 359 14.62 -8.25 -13.05
C GLU A 359 14.46 -8.73 -14.50
N HIS A 360 14.56 -10.04 -14.73
CA HIS A 360 14.35 -10.60 -16.05
C HIS A 360 12.89 -10.46 -16.52
N SER A 361 11.91 -10.58 -15.63
CA SER A 361 10.49 -10.42 -15.97
C SER A 361 10.07 -8.99 -16.34
N LEU A 362 10.90 -7.98 -16.05
CA LEU A 362 10.63 -6.59 -16.40
C LEU A 362 11.03 -6.23 -17.84
N LYS A 363 11.85 -7.07 -18.47
CA LYS A 363 12.31 -6.93 -19.87
C LYS A 363 11.26 -7.48 -20.81
#